data_AF-A0A9D5KKS5-F1
#
_entry.id   AF-A0A9D5KKS5-F1
#
_cell.length_a   1.000
_cell.length_b   1.000
_cell.length_c   1.000
_cell.angle_alpha   90.00
_cell.angle_beta   90.00
_cell.angle_gamma   90.00
#
_symmetry.space_group_name_H-M   'P 1'
#
loop_
_entity.id
_entity.type
_entity.pdbx_description
1 polymer ?
#
loop_
_entity_poly.entity_id
_entity_poly.type
_entity_poly.pdbx_seq_one_letter_code
_entity_poly.pdbx_strand_id
1 'polypeptide(L)' 'KGRRPDFTRAASSASARVLYEQFISYVQSQSVRTASGEFGASMQVSLCNHGPVTIIIDTIA' A
#
# COMPACT_ATOMS: atom_id res chain seq x y z
N LYS A 1 -15.86 18.34 9.69
CA LYS A 1 -15.49 17.11 10.44
C LYS A 1 -16.78 16.37 10.79
N GLY A 2 -17.01 15.20 10.18
CA GLY A 2 -18.18 14.34 10.38
C GLY A 2 -17.77 12.88 10.28
N ARG A 3 -18.72 11.94 10.11
CA ARG A 3 -18.41 10.49 10.01
C ARG A 3 -17.77 10.08 8.67
N ARG A 4 -17.75 10.97 7.67
CA ARG A 4 -17.15 10.71 6.36
C ARG A 4 -15.64 10.93 6.44
N PRO A 5 -14.81 9.92 6.12
CA PRO A 5 -13.37 10.10 6.02
C PRO A 5 -13.02 11.06 4.89
N ASP A 6 -11.91 11.78 5.07
CA ASP A 6 -11.33 12.66 4.06
C ASP A 6 -10.00 12.08 3.59
N PHE A 7 -9.75 12.18 2.29
CA PHE A 7 -8.58 11.64 1.60
C PHE A 7 -7.79 12.72 0.86
N THR A 8 -8.01 14.00 1.18
CA THR A 8 -7.29 15.15 0.59
C THR A 8 -5.76 15.04 0.63
N ARG A 9 -5.20 14.32 1.61
CA ARG A 9 -3.75 14.07 1.71
C ARG A 9 -3.24 12.94 0.80
N ALA A 10 -4.12 12.13 0.22
CA ALA A 10 -3.72 11.05 -0.67
C ALA A 10 -3.29 11.61 -2.04
N ALA A 11 -2.29 10.96 -2.66
CA ALA A 11 -1.88 11.30 -4.02
C ALA A 11 -3.03 11.01 -5.03
N SER A 12 -3.02 11.72 -6.16
CA SER A 12 -3.95 11.44 -7.27
C SER A 12 -3.78 10.01 -7.78
N SER A 13 -4.83 9.41 -8.34
CA SER A 13 -4.78 8.03 -8.86
C SER A 13 -3.67 7.82 -9.91
N ALA A 14 -3.38 8.84 -10.72
CA ALA A 14 -2.30 8.78 -11.72
C ALA A 14 -0.93 8.73 -11.04
N SER A 15 -0.66 9.65 -10.13
CA SER A 15 0.62 9.69 -9.38
C SER A 15 0.79 8.47 -8.49
N ALA A 16 -0.28 8.04 -7.82
CA ALA A 16 -0.28 6.89 -6.92
C ALA A 16 0.03 5.58 -7.65
N ARG A 17 -0.48 5.39 -8.88
CA ARG A 17 -0.15 4.21 -9.69
C ARG A 17 1.34 4.13 -9.98
N VAL A 18 1.93 5.23 -10.43
CA VAL A 18 3.37 5.29 -10.73
C VAL A 18 4.20 4.99 -9.49
N LEU A 19 3.86 5.60 -8.35
CA LEU A 19 4.57 5.37 -7.08
C LEU A 19 4.41 3.93 -6.57
N TYR A 20 3.20 3.35 -6.71
CA TYR A 20 2.92 1.96 -6.35
C TYR A 20 3.78 0.98 -7.16
N GLU A 21 3.84 1.17 -8.48
CA GLU A 21 4.64 0.32 -9.38
C GLU A 21 6.14 0.47 -9.07
N GLN A 22 6.63 1.69 -8.90
CA GLN A 22 8.03 1.96 -8.53
C GLN A 22 8.41 1.33 -7.19
N PHE A 23 7.54 1.41 -6.19
CA PHE A 23 7.79 0.80 -4.89
C PHE A 23 7.92 -0.72 -4.98
N ILE A 24 7.02 -1.39 -5.72
CA ILE A 24 7.09 -2.84 -5.94
C ILE A 24 8.40 -3.22 -6.65
N SER A 25 8.75 -2.51 -7.73
CA SER A 25 10.01 -2.75 -8.46
C SER A 25 11.23 -2.55 -7.57
N TYR A 26 11.22 -1.52 -6.72
CA TYR A 26 12.30 -1.28 -5.76
C TYR A 26 12.42 -2.45 -4.77
N VAL A 27 11.33 -2.90 -4.14
CA VAL A 27 11.37 -4.02 -3.19
C VAL A 27 11.84 -5.32 -3.85
N GLN A 28 11.39 -5.59 -5.08
CA GLN A 28 11.87 -6.72 -5.88
C GLN A 28 13.38 -6.66 -6.12
N SER A 29 13.93 -5.47 -6.38
CA SER A 29 15.38 -5.29 -6.57
C SER A 29 16.21 -5.59 -5.31
N GLN A 30 15.61 -5.53 -4.12
CA GLN A 30 16.28 -5.85 -2.85
C GLN A 30 16.36 -7.37 -2.57
N SER A 31 16.09 -8.22 -3.56
CA SER A 31 16.06 -9.69 -3.42
C SER A 31 15.03 -10.21 -2.40
N VAL A 32 13.99 -9.42 -2.13
CA VAL A 32 12.85 -9.81 -1.29
C VAL A 32 11.80 -10.49 -2.18
N ARG A 33 11.35 -11.69 -1.80
CA ARG A 33 10.23 -12.35 -2.49
C ARG A 33 8.99 -11.46 -2.41
N THR A 34 8.56 -10.95 -3.55
CA THR A 34 7.50 -9.94 -3.64
C THR A 34 6.36 -10.47 -4.49
N ALA A 35 5.14 -10.33 -3.98
CA ALA A 35 3.90 -10.51 -4.73
C ALA A 35 3.06 -9.23 -4.58
N SER A 36 2.23 -8.94 -5.57
CA SER A 36 1.38 -7.75 -5.59
C SER A 36 -0.04 -8.08 -6.05
N GLY A 37 -0.99 -7.22 -5.69
CA GLY A 37 -2.32 -7.20 -6.30
C GLY A 37 -2.38 -6.27 -7.51
N GLU A 38 -3.59 -5.82 -7.85
CA GLU A 38 -3.85 -4.93 -8.98
C GLU A 38 -4.30 -3.54 -8.50
N PHE A 39 -3.62 -2.49 -9.00
CA PHE A 39 -3.91 -1.11 -8.59
C PHE A 39 -5.29 -0.65 -9.07
N GLY A 40 -6.15 -0.26 -8.13
CA GLY A 40 -7.49 0.26 -8.41
C GLY A 40 -8.56 -0.82 -8.58
N ALA A 41 -8.19 -2.10 -8.46
CA ALA A 41 -9.14 -3.20 -8.47
C ALA A 41 -9.86 -3.34 -7.12
N SER A 42 -11.11 -3.82 -7.16
CA SER A 42 -11.76 -4.35 -5.96
C SER A 42 -11.15 -5.71 -5.64
N MET A 43 -10.57 -5.85 -4.45
CA MET A 43 -9.81 -7.04 -4.07
C MET A 43 -10.33 -7.65 -2.76
N GLN A 44 -10.28 -8.98 -2.67
CA GLN A 44 -10.45 -9.74 -1.45
C GLN A 44 -9.08 -10.26 -1.02
N VAL A 45 -8.54 -9.73 0.08
CA VAL A 45 -7.19 -10.07 0.56
C VAL A 45 -7.32 -10.97 1.80
N SER A 46 -6.88 -12.23 1.67
CA SER A 46 -6.80 -13.16 2.79
C SER A 46 -5.44 -13.07 3.49
N LEU A 47 -5.43 -13.01 4.82
CA LEU A 47 -4.22 -12.99 5.64
C LEU A 47 -4.40 -13.89 6.86
N CYS A 48 -3.44 -14.79 7.11
CA CYS A 48 -3.29 -15.48 8.38
C CYS A 48 -2.13 -14.85 9.16
N ASN A 49 -2.43 -13.98 10.12
CA ASN A 49 -1.42 -13.28 10.91
C ASN A 49 -0.97 -14.14 12.11
N HIS A 50 0.11 -14.90 11.93
CA HIS A 50 0.68 -15.75 12.98
C HIS A 50 1.50 -14.90 13.98
N GLY A 51 0.92 -14.58 15.14
CA GLY A 51 1.47 -13.64 16.12
C GLY A 51 0.41 -13.12 17.08
N PRO A 52 -0.41 -12.10 16.74
CA PRO A 52 -0.36 -11.20 15.59
C PRO A 52 0.53 -9.98 15.88
N VAL A 53 1.32 -9.56 14.89
CA VAL A 53 2.12 -8.32 14.95
C VAL A 53 1.64 -7.38 13.84
N THR A 54 1.50 -6.09 14.15
CA THR A 54 1.14 -5.05 13.19
C THR A 54 2.00 -3.83 13.44
N ILE A 55 2.74 -3.40 12.43
CA ILE A 55 3.65 -2.25 12.47
C ILE A 55 3.15 -1.24 11.45
N ILE A 56 2.98 0.01 11.87
CA ILE A 56 2.60 1.13 11.00
C ILE A 56 3.84 2.01 10.83
N ILE A 57 4.15 2.37 9.59
CA ILE A 57 5.30 3.20 9.24
C ILE A 57 4.80 4.39 8.43
N ASP A 58 5.17 5.60 8.83
CA ASP A 58 5.03 6.83 8.05
C ASP A 58 6.44 7.36 7.77
N THR A 59 6.72 7.72 6.51
CA THR A 59 8.02 8.27 6.11
C THR A 59 8.17 9.74 6.49
N ILE A 60 7.07 10.39 6.89
CA ILE A 60 7.02 11.78 7.32
C ILE A 60 6.78 11.77 8.85
N ALA A 61 7.69 12.38 9.61
CA ALA A 61 7.49 12.70 11.02
C ALA A 61 6.75 14.03 11.18
#